data_AF-E0ZBX4-F1
#
_entry.id   AF-E0ZBX4-F1
#
_cell.length_a   1.000
_cell.length_b   1.000
_cell.length_c   1.000
_cell.angle_alpha   90.00
_cell.angle_beta   90.00
_cell.angle_gamma   90.00
#
_symmetry.space_group_name_H-M   'P 1'
#
loop_
_entity.id
_entity.type
_entity.pdbx_description
1 polymer ?
#
loop_
_entity_poly.entity_id
_entity_poly.type
_entity_poly.pdbx_seq_one_letter_code
_entity_poly.pdbx_strand_id
1 'polypeptide(L)' 'RAQALKANEDPVINSINLASNFLTKYGQVALTEAKDHISEMHDGREVNIYF' A
#
# COMPACT_ATOMS: atom_id res chain seq x y z
N ARG A 1 19.27 -19.03 -20.19
CA ARG A 1 18.42 -17.87 -20.55
C ARG A 1 17.21 -17.81 -19.60
N ALA A 2 17.42 -17.44 -18.33
CA ALA A 2 16.31 -17.41 -17.34
C ALA A 2 16.41 -16.23 -16.35
N GLN A 3 17.21 -15.20 -16.66
CA GLN A 3 17.27 -13.98 -15.86
C GLN A 3 16.22 -12.94 -16.33
N ALA A 4 15.65 -13.11 -17.52
CA ALA A 4 14.65 -12.20 -18.09
C ALA A 4 13.21 -12.41 -17.60
N LEU A 5 12.95 -13.43 -16.76
CA LEU A 5 11.62 -13.74 -16.20
C LEU A 5 11.45 -13.24 -14.74
N LYS A 6 12.50 -12.67 -14.13
CA LYS A 6 12.45 -12.08 -12.78
C LYS A 6 12.26 -10.56 -12.78
N ALA A 7 12.01 -9.94 -13.94
CA ALA A 7 11.96 -8.49 -14.08
C ALA A 7 10.54 -7.89 -13.97
N ASN A 8 9.53 -8.73 -13.70
CA ASN A 8 8.16 -8.30 -13.49
C ASN A 8 7.78 -8.49 -12.01
N GLU A 9 8.50 -7.82 -11.10
CA GLU A 9 7.85 -7.50 -9.84
C GLU A 9 6.78 -6.46 -10.20
N ASP A 10 5.50 -6.82 -10.03
CA ASP A 10 4.41 -5.87 -10.21
C ASP A 10 4.75 -4.58 -9.46
N PRO A 11 4.54 -3.40 -10.06
CA PRO A 11 4.85 -2.15 -9.40
C PRO A 11 4.13 -2.09 -8.04
N VAL A 12 4.91 -2.25 -6.98
CA VAL A 12 4.41 -2.24 -5.61
C VAL A 12 4.25 -0.79 -5.21
N ILE A 13 3.00 -0.37 -4.95
CA ILE A 13 2.75 0.93 -4.36
C ILE A 13 3.32 0.93 -2.93
N ASN A 14 4.33 1.76 -2.68
CA ASN A 14 4.96 1.92 -1.37
C ASN A 14 4.42 3.14 -0.60
N SER A 15 3.74 4.06 -1.30
CA SER A 15 3.24 5.32 -0.74
C SER A 15 2.08 5.90 -1.55
N ILE A 16 1.12 6.50 -0.84
CA ILE A 16 -0.05 7.19 -1.39
C ILE A 16 -0.25 8.50 -0.61
N ASN A 17 -0.36 9.61 -1.33
CA ASN A 17 -0.66 10.92 -0.74
C ASN A 17 -2.13 11.29 -0.95
N LEU A 18 -2.86 11.46 0.15
CA LEU A 18 -4.26 11.84 0.21
C LEU A 18 -4.50 13.13 1.03
N ALA A 19 -3.44 13.90 1.33
CA ALA A 19 -3.44 15.04 2.25
C ALA A 19 -4.36 16.22 1.88
N SER A 20 -4.96 16.20 0.69
CA SER A 20 -5.88 17.23 0.22
C SER A 20 -7.22 16.65 -0.24
N ASN A 21 -7.59 15.48 0.29
CA ASN A 21 -8.87 14.85 0.04
C ASN A 21 -9.83 15.03 1.23
N PHE A 22 -11.13 15.10 0.95
CA PHE A 22 -12.17 15.17 1.98
C PHE A 22 -12.51 13.78 2.51
N LEU A 23 -11.65 13.24 3.37
CA LEU A 23 -11.89 11.98 4.06
C LEU A 23 -12.51 12.23 5.43
N THR A 24 -13.57 11.49 5.74
CA THR A 24 -14.08 11.44 7.11
C THR A 24 -13.13 10.63 7.99
N LYS A 25 -13.26 10.78 9.32
CA LYS A 25 -12.51 9.94 10.27
C LYS A 25 -12.71 8.44 10.01
N TYR A 26 -13.93 8.02 9.63
CA TYR A 26 -14.20 6.62 9.27
C TYR A 26 -13.41 6.18 8.03
N GLY A 27 -13.27 7.05 7.02
CA GLY A 27 -12.47 6.76 5.84
C GLY A 27 -10.97 6.60 6.16
N GLN A 28 -10.42 7.44 7.03
CA GLN A 28 -9.02 7.32 7.47
C GLN A 28 -8.78 6.03 8.26
N VAL A 29 -9.71 5.64 9.13
CA VAL A 29 -9.64 4.37 9.90
C VAL A 29 -9.67 3.18 8.95
N ALA A 30 -10.63 3.12 8.03
CA ALA A 30 -10.75 2.01 7.07
C ALA A 30 -9.48 1.85 6.21
N LEU A 31 -8.85 2.95 5.82
CA LEU A 31 -7.59 2.92 5.06
C LEU A 31 -6.39 2.49 5.91
N THR A 32 -6.39 2.80 7.21
CA THR A 32 -5.38 2.31 8.14
C THR A 32 -5.51 0.81 8.36
N GLU A 33 -6.74 0.31 8.55
CA GLU A 33 -7.01 -1.13 8.68
C GLU A 33 -6.61 -1.90 7.41
N ALA A 34 -6.92 -1.35 6.24
CA ALA A 34 -6.52 -1.96 4.96
C ALA A 34 -4.99 -2.03 4.81
N LYS A 35 -4.27 -0.99 5.24
CA LYS A 35 -2.80 -0.97 5.27
C LYS A 35 -2.25 -2.07 6.18
N ASP A 36 -2.78 -2.19 7.39
CA ASP A 36 -2.33 -3.20 8.35
C ASP A 36 -2.57 -4.62 7.80
N HIS A 37 -3.73 -4.85 7.17
CA HIS A 37 -4.04 -6.12 6.52
C HIS A 37 -3.07 -6.49 5.38
N ILE A 38 -2.69 -5.52 4.55
CA ILE A 38 -1.69 -5.72 3.49
C ILE A 38 -0.34 -6.11 4.09
N SER A 39 0.08 -5.46 5.18
CA SER A 39 1.33 -5.78 5.87
C SER A 39 1.35 -7.22 6.38
N GLU A 40 0.22 -7.70 6.92
CA GLU A 40 0.07 -9.07 7.40
C GLU A 40 0.10 -10.10 6.26
N MET A 41 -0.53 -9.81 5.13
CA MET A 41 -0.67 -10.74 4.00
C MET A 41 0.57 -10.82 3.09
N HIS A 42 1.42 -9.80 3.11
CA HIS A 42 2.52 -9.65 2.16
C HIS A 42 3.90 -9.62 2.84
N ASP A 43 4.08 -10.48 3.85
CA ASP A 43 5.36 -10.68 4.56
C ASP A 43 5.99 -9.36 5.08
N GLY A 44 5.17 -8.47 5.64
CA GLY A 44 5.64 -7.20 6.20
C GLY A 44 5.84 -6.09 5.16
N ARG A 45 5.25 -6.22 3.96
CA ARG A 45 5.24 -5.13 2.97
C ARG A 45 4.46 -3.93 3.52
N GLU A 46 5.15 -2.80 3.64
CA GLU A 46 4.55 -1.56 4.11
C GLU A 46 4.02 -0.69 2.97
N VAL A 47 2.86 -0.06 3.21
CA VAL A 47 2.30 1.00 2.36
C VAL A 47 2.12 2.25 3.21
N ASN A 48 2.73 3.35 2.80
CA ASN A 48 2.61 4.62 3.51
C ASN A 48 1.39 5.39 3.00
N ILE A 49 0.50 5.80 3.91
CA ILE A 49 -0.66 6.64 3.56
C ILE A 49 -0.52 7.98 4.28
N TYR A 50 -0.49 9.06 3.52
CA TYR A 50 -0.48 10.42 4.06
C TYR A 50 -1.89 11.00 3.92
N PHE A 51 -2.52 11.34 5.05
CA PHE A 51 -3.85 11.94 5.12
C PHE A 51 -3.82 13.44 5.32
#